data_AF-A0A212L225-F1
#
_entry.id   AF-A0A212L225-F1
#
_cell.length_a   1.000
_cell.length_b   1.000
_cell.length_c   1.000
_cell.angle_alpha   90.00
_cell.angle_beta   90.00
_cell.angle_gamma   90.00
#
_symmetry.space_group_name_H-M   'P 1'
#
loop_
_entity.id
_entity.type
_entity.pdbx_description
1 polymer ?
#
loop_
_entity_poly.entity_id
_entity_poly.type
_entity_poly.pdbx_seq_one_letter_code
_entity_poly.pdbx_strand_id
1 'polypeptide(L)'
;MWIFLNNAFVSIVDPKASYAGGKGPVSDELLVRARFKGDIERVFPESAADVTETPGRDYRFRALIDRAQVMNTISDAISGIDYFNFKGSVPPAEKWRHDAYMGCWSVMEREQRRQASKGGRMMDQLLPDFDPDAHADRFFSGTAKRARR
;
A
#
# COMPACT_ATOMS: atom_id res chain seq x y z
N MET A 1 -2.28 -11.77 0.88
CA MET A 1 -2.29 -10.42 0.25
C MET A 1 -1.19 -9.55 0.87
N TRP A 2 -0.59 -8.66 0.08
CA TRP A 2 0.27 -7.56 0.54
C TRP A 2 -0.43 -6.24 0.23
N ILE A 3 -0.42 -5.31 1.19
CA ILE A 3 -1.00 -3.98 1.04
C ILE A 3 0.06 -2.97 1.43
N PHE A 4 0.32 -2.05 0.51
CA PHE A 4 1.14 -0.87 0.73
C PHE A 4 0.17 0.29 0.96
N LEU A 5 0.22 0.85 2.16
CA LEU A 5 -0.41 2.12 2.51
C LEU A 5 0.68 3.18 2.54
N ASN A 6 0.31 4.45 2.37
CA ASN A 6 1.27 5.54 2.36
C ASN A 6 2.07 5.66 3.69
N ASN A 7 1.53 5.17 4.80
CA ASN A 7 2.13 5.21 6.14
C ASN A 7 2.34 3.82 6.81
N ALA A 8 2.06 2.72 6.11
CA ALA A 8 2.17 1.36 6.64
C ALA A 8 2.30 0.29 5.56
N PHE A 9 2.89 -0.85 5.89
CA PHE A 9 2.90 -2.05 5.04
C PHE A 9 2.44 -3.27 5.84
N VAL A 10 1.43 -3.98 5.30
CA VAL A 10 0.87 -5.17 5.92
C VAL A 10 0.77 -6.34 4.95
N SER A 11 0.98 -7.55 5.47
CA SER A 11 0.63 -8.80 4.82
C SER A 11 -0.51 -9.47 5.57
N ILE A 12 -1.59 -9.76 4.86
CA ILE A 12 -2.82 -10.33 5.41
C ILE A 12 -3.03 -11.71 4.80
N VAL A 13 -3.18 -12.72 5.64
CA VAL A 13 -3.43 -14.12 5.24
C VAL A 13 -4.47 -14.76 6.15
N ASP A 14 -5.20 -15.73 5.62
CA ASP A 14 -6.01 -16.62 6.46
C ASP A 14 -5.07 -17.68 7.06
N PRO A 15 -4.93 -17.75 8.40
CA PRO A 15 -3.98 -18.65 9.06
C PRO A 15 -4.34 -20.13 8.85
N LYS A 16 -5.57 -20.43 8.45
CA LYS A 16 -6.10 -21.78 8.27
C LYS A 16 -6.35 -22.16 6.81
N ALA A 17 -5.98 -21.32 5.85
CA ALA A 17 -6.25 -21.55 4.42
C ALA A 17 -5.69 -22.88 3.88
N SER A 18 -4.54 -23.34 4.39
CA SER A 18 -3.94 -24.62 3.99
C SER A 18 -4.81 -25.82 4.36
N TYR A 19 -5.62 -25.74 5.42
CA TYR A 19 -6.50 -26.82 5.86
C TYR A 19 -7.73 -27.01 4.95
N ALA A 20 -8.09 -26.02 4.13
CA ALA A 20 -9.21 -26.10 3.18
C ALA A 20 -8.76 -26.39 1.74
N GLY A 21 -7.50 -26.79 1.52
CA GLY A 21 -6.95 -26.98 0.17
C GLY A 21 -7.04 -25.71 -0.69
N GLY A 22 -7.05 -24.53 -0.07
CA GLY A 22 -7.18 -23.24 -0.76
C GLY A 22 -8.60 -22.87 -1.22
N LYS A 23 -9.65 -23.56 -0.77
CA LYS A 23 -11.03 -23.30 -1.20
C LYS A 23 -11.77 -22.39 -0.21
N GLY A 24 -11.62 -21.08 -0.38
CA GLY A 24 -12.42 -20.07 0.31
C GLY A 24 -11.91 -19.67 1.71
N PRO A 25 -12.60 -18.73 2.37
CA PRO A 25 -12.27 -18.31 3.73
C PRO A 25 -12.55 -19.44 4.73
N VAL A 26 -11.64 -19.65 5.68
CA VAL A 26 -11.70 -20.73 6.67
C VAL A 26 -11.80 -20.18 8.09
N SER A 27 -11.09 -19.08 8.36
CA SER A 27 -11.02 -18.46 9.68
C SER A 27 -11.85 -17.18 9.74
N ASP A 28 -12.58 -16.97 10.84
CA ASP A 28 -13.22 -15.69 11.13
C ASP A 28 -12.19 -14.60 11.47
N GLU A 29 -10.97 -14.98 11.84
CA GLU A 29 -9.83 -14.08 12.02
C GLU A 29 -8.82 -14.19 10.88
N LEU A 30 -8.19 -13.08 10.55
CA LEU A 30 -7.07 -12.98 9.63
C LEU A 30 -5.77 -12.72 10.39
N LEU A 31 -4.70 -13.39 9.95
CA LEU A 31 -3.36 -13.10 10.44
C LEU A 31 -2.81 -11.90 9.67
N VAL A 32 -2.80 -10.75 10.34
CA VAL A 32 -2.20 -9.50 9.87
C VAL A 32 -0.76 -9.46 10.34
N ARG A 33 0.17 -9.17 9.44
CA ARG A 33 1.62 -9.22 9.69
C ARG A 33 2.29 -7.97 9.15
N ALA A 34 3.27 -7.45 9.87
CA ALA A 34 4.08 -6.32 9.41
C ALA A 34 5.57 -6.59 9.57
N ARG A 35 6.35 -5.88 8.78
CA ARG A 35 7.82 -5.88 8.87
C ARG A 35 8.32 -4.82 9.85
N PHE A 36 7.64 -3.67 9.89
CA PHE A 36 8.03 -2.51 10.67
C PHE A 36 7.13 -2.38 11.90
N LYS A 37 7.75 -1.98 13.02
CA LYS A 37 7.03 -1.76 14.28
C LYS A 37 6.04 -0.61 14.11
N GLY A 38 4.84 -0.74 14.68
CA GLY A 38 3.82 0.31 14.61
C GLY A 38 2.94 0.25 13.35
N ASP A 39 3.32 -0.50 12.31
CA ASP A 39 2.53 -0.54 11.07
C ASP A 39 1.18 -1.23 11.26
N ILE A 40 1.06 -2.24 12.14
CA ILE A 40 -0.23 -2.87 12.43
C ILE A 40 -1.07 -1.91 13.29
N GLU A 41 -0.45 -1.31 14.31
CA GLU A 41 -1.08 -0.41 15.27
C GLU A 41 -1.62 0.86 14.62
N ARG A 42 -0.94 1.40 13.59
CA ARG A 42 -1.44 2.55 12.82
C ARG A 42 -2.67 2.22 11.99
N VAL A 43 -2.74 1.00 11.45
CA VAL A 43 -3.84 0.60 10.56
C VAL A 43 -5.01 0.06 11.37
N PHE A 44 -4.74 -0.73 12.41
CA PHE A 44 -5.72 -1.40 13.26
C PHE A 44 -5.54 -0.97 14.72
N PRO A 45 -5.85 0.29 15.08
CA PRO A 45 -5.62 0.82 16.42
C PRO A 45 -6.38 0.05 17.50
N GLU A 46 -7.56 -0.47 17.18
CA GLU A 46 -8.38 -1.28 18.10
C GLU A 46 -7.72 -2.63 18.47
N SER A 47 -6.82 -3.14 17.63
CA SER A 47 -6.10 -4.40 17.84
C SER A 47 -4.63 -4.18 18.25
N ALA A 48 -4.26 -2.95 18.63
CA ALA A 48 -2.88 -2.61 18.97
C ALA A 48 -2.37 -3.43 20.18
N ALA A 49 -3.25 -3.76 21.13
CA ALA A 49 -2.91 -4.59 22.29
C ALA A 49 -2.58 -6.04 21.94
N ASP A 50 -3.05 -6.54 20.80
CA ASP A 50 -2.88 -7.93 20.35
C ASP A 50 -1.64 -8.11 19.45
N VAL A 51 -0.92 -7.02 19.17
CA VAL A 51 0.30 -7.07 18.36
C VAL A 51 1.42 -7.74 19.13
N THR A 52 1.93 -8.82 18.56
CA THR A 52 3.07 -9.57 19.08
C THR A 52 4.29 -9.40 18.19
N GLU A 53 5.46 -9.30 18.83
CA GLU A 53 6.76 -9.36 18.16
C GLU A 53 7.30 -10.79 18.17
N THR A 54 7.65 -11.29 17.00
CA THR A 54 8.28 -12.60 16.80
C THR A 54 9.60 -12.42 16.05
N PRO A 55 10.72 -12.24 16.77
CA PRO A 55 12.04 -12.08 16.17
C PRO A 55 12.39 -13.24 15.24
N GLY A 56 13.14 -12.96 14.16
CA GLY A 56 13.64 -13.98 13.22
C GLY A 56 12.63 -14.52 12.20
N ARG A 57 11.37 -14.05 12.20
CA ARG A 57 10.37 -14.39 11.19
C ARG A 57 10.37 -13.38 10.04
N ASP A 58 10.01 -13.81 8.84
CA ASP A 58 9.92 -12.96 7.63
C ASP A 58 9.08 -11.70 7.84
N TYR A 59 8.05 -11.79 8.69
CA TYR A 59 7.29 -10.67 9.24
C TYR A 59 7.45 -10.68 10.76
N ARG A 60 8.12 -9.65 11.27
CA ARG A 60 8.50 -9.55 12.67
C ARG A 60 7.31 -9.28 13.58
N PHE A 61 6.30 -8.53 13.13
CA PHE A 61 5.13 -8.16 13.91
C PHE A 61 3.88 -8.83 13.37
N ARG A 62 2.95 -9.20 14.25
CA ARG A 62 1.71 -9.89 13.85
C ARG A 62 0.59 -9.72 14.86
N ALA A 63 -0.65 -9.79 14.38
CA ALA A 63 -1.86 -9.89 15.18
C ALA A 63 -2.87 -10.79 14.45
N LEU A 64 -3.68 -11.52 15.22
CA LEU A 64 -4.93 -12.09 14.71
C LEU A 64 -5.99 -11.00 14.87
N ILE A 65 -6.69 -10.69 13.79
CA ILE A 65 -7.68 -9.61 13.75
C ILE A 65 -8.94 -10.16 13.10
N ASP A 66 -10.10 -9.82 13.62
CA ASP A 66 -11.38 -10.21 13.04
C ASP A 66 -11.46 -9.84 11.54
N ARG A 67 -11.96 -10.76 10.72
CA ARG A 67 -12.02 -10.59 9.27
C ARG A 67 -12.89 -9.40 8.86
N ALA A 68 -14.02 -9.19 9.54
CA ALA A 68 -14.89 -8.06 9.24
C ALA A 68 -14.22 -6.74 9.65
N GLN A 69 -13.52 -6.71 10.79
CA GLN A 69 -12.70 -5.55 11.18
C GLN A 69 -11.62 -5.24 10.13
N VAL A 70 -10.92 -6.26 9.62
CA VAL A 70 -9.94 -6.08 8.54
C VAL A 70 -10.58 -5.53 7.29
N MET A 71 -11.73 -6.08 6.87
CA MET A 71 -12.46 -5.61 5.69
C MET A 71 -12.87 -4.15 5.82
N ASN A 72 -13.47 -3.76 6.94
CA ASN A 72 -13.91 -2.38 7.17
C ASN A 72 -12.74 -1.41 7.16
N THR A 73 -11.66 -1.73 7.89
CA THR A 73 -10.47 -0.88 7.97
C THR A 73 -9.84 -0.65 6.59
N ILE A 74 -9.72 -1.70 5.77
CA ILE A 74 -9.17 -1.58 4.42
C ILE A 74 -10.13 -0.81 3.50
N SER A 75 -11.45 -0.99 3.65
CA SER A 75 -12.45 -0.19 2.94
C SER A 75 -12.29 1.29 3.26
N ASP A 76 -12.16 1.65 4.54
CA ASP A 76 -11.98 3.03 4.99
C ASP A 76 -10.68 3.63 4.46
N ALA A 77 -9.59 2.85 4.46
CA ALA A 77 -8.32 3.29 3.89
C ALA A 77 -8.40 3.60 2.38
N ILE A 78 -9.22 2.84 1.64
CA ILE A 78 -9.48 3.10 0.21
C ILE A 78 -10.37 4.34 0.05
N SER A 79 -11.43 4.45 0.85
CA SER A 79 -12.33 5.62 0.83
C SER A 79 -11.63 6.92 1.19
N GLY A 80 -10.57 6.87 1.99
CA GLY A 80 -9.75 8.02 2.38
C GLY A 80 -8.63 8.40 1.41
N ILE A 81 -8.52 7.76 0.24
CA ILE A 81 -7.49 8.12 -0.75
C ILE A 81 -7.79 9.53 -1.30
N ASP A 82 -6.94 10.48 -0.96
CA ASP A 82 -7.03 11.90 -1.33
C ASP A 82 -5.81 12.41 -2.14
N TYR A 83 -4.92 11.49 -2.53
CA TYR A 83 -3.69 11.79 -3.26
C TYR A 83 -3.76 11.38 -4.74
N PHE A 84 -3.16 12.18 -5.61
CA PHE A 84 -3.05 11.87 -7.05
C PHE A 84 -1.92 10.89 -7.37
N ASN A 85 -0.94 10.75 -6.48
CA ASN A 85 0.26 9.94 -6.67
C ASN A 85 0.67 9.27 -5.35
N PHE A 86 0.68 7.93 -5.33
CA PHE A 86 1.04 7.14 -4.15
C PHE A 86 2.47 7.42 -3.65
N LYS A 87 3.47 7.48 -4.54
CA LYS A 87 4.87 7.73 -4.11
C LYS A 87 5.02 9.10 -3.45
N GLY A 88 4.30 10.10 -3.93
CA GLY A 88 4.28 11.44 -3.33
C GLY A 88 3.50 11.54 -2.02
N SER A 89 2.63 10.56 -1.72
CA SER A 89 1.78 10.56 -0.52
C SER A 89 2.46 10.02 0.74
N VAL A 90 3.64 9.40 0.61
CA VAL A 90 4.39 8.89 1.77
C VAL A 90 4.84 10.06 2.65
N PRO A 91 4.60 10.05 3.98
CA PRO A 91 4.99 11.15 4.85
C PRO A 91 6.48 11.51 4.72
N PRO A 92 6.85 12.80 4.60
CA PRO A 92 8.25 13.21 4.47
C PRO A 92 9.15 12.73 5.62
N ALA A 93 8.59 12.59 6.82
CA ALA A 93 9.28 12.05 7.99
C ALA A 93 9.67 10.57 7.85
N GLU A 94 9.03 9.82 6.95
CA GLU A 94 9.31 8.40 6.67
C GLU A 94 10.01 8.22 5.31
N LYS A 95 10.99 9.07 4.99
CA LYS A 95 11.78 8.96 3.75
C LYS A 95 12.32 7.53 3.49
N TRP A 96 12.73 6.83 4.55
CA TRP A 96 13.20 5.44 4.43
C TRP A 96 12.11 4.50 3.87
N ARG A 97 10.84 4.73 4.19
CA ARG A 97 9.70 3.95 3.68
C ARG A 97 9.46 4.28 2.21
N HIS A 98 9.48 5.57 1.88
CA HIS A 98 9.41 6.03 0.48
C HIS A 98 10.47 5.32 -0.37
N ASP A 99 11.73 5.33 0.07
CA ASP A 99 12.83 4.73 -0.66
C ASP A 99 12.65 3.20 -0.80
N ALA A 100 12.17 2.53 0.24
CA ALA A 100 11.84 1.09 0.19
C ALA A 100 10.71 0.79 -0.81
N TYR A 101 9.66 1.61 -0.84
CA TYR A 101 8.55 1.47 -1.78
C TYR A 101 8.99 1.75 -3.22
N MET A 102 9.84 2.76 -3.44
CA MET A 102 10.44 3.04 -4.74
C MET A 102 11.32 1.88 -5.24
N GLY A 103 11.98 1.15 -4.35
CA GLY A 103 12.66 -0.10 -4.68
C GLY A 103 11.72 -1.16 -5.26
N CYS A 104 10.56 -1.36 -4.63
CA CYS A 104 9.53 -2.29 -5.12
C CYS A 104 8.94 -1.81 -6.46
N TRP A 105 8.55 -0.54 -6.55
CA TRP A 105 8.06 0.07 -7.79
C TRP A 105 9.04 -0.13 -8.95
N SER A 106 10.33 0.12 -8.73
CA SER A 106 11.37 -0.04 -9.75
C SER A 106 11.53 -1.50 -10.19
N VAL A 107 11.35 -2.46 -9.29
CA VAL A 107 11.37 -3.90 -9.66
C VAL A 107 10.19 -4.24 -10.56
N MET A 108 8.99 -3.77 -10.20
CA MET A 108 7.77 -4.03 -10.96
C MET A 108 7.80 -3.36 -12.34
N GLU A 109 8.31 -2.12 -12.41
CA GLU A 109 8.48 -1.37 -13.66
C GLU A 109 9.43 -2.09 -14.64
N ARG A 110 10.58 -2.57 -14.14
CA ARG A 110 11.49 -3.35 -14.98
C ARG A 110 10.85 -4.63 -15.47
N GLU A 111 10.03 -5.27 -14.64
CA GLU A 111 9.32 -6.48 -15.04
C GLU A 111 8.24 -6.18 -16.10
N GLN A 112 7.52 -5.06 -15.98
CA GLN A 112 6.59 -4.58 -17.02
C GLN A 112 7.30 -4.44 -18.37
N ARG A 113 8.47 -3.79 -18.41
CA ARG A 113 9.26 -3.64 -19.65
C ARG A 113 9.68 -4.99 -20.23
N ARG A 114 10.13 -5.92 -19.37
CA ARG A 114 10.53 -7.27 -19.80
C ARG A 114 9.37 -8.04 -20.40
N GLN A 115 8.18 -7.97 -19.80
CA GLN A 115 7.00 -8.66 -20.32
C GLN A 115 6.53 -8.04 -21.64
N ALA A 116 6.59 -6.72 -21.79
CA ALA A 116 6.31 -6.05 -23.06
C ALA A 116 7.27 -6.50 -24.18
N SER A 117 8.57 -6.65 -23.90
CA SER A 117 9.56 -7.13 -24.88
C SER A 117 9.39 -8.60 -25.31
N LYS A 118 8.77 -9.44 -24.48
CA LYS A 118 8.52 -10.86 -24.78
C LYS A 118 7.26 -11.07 -25.62
N GLY A 119 6.37 -10.08 -25.68
CA GLY A 119 5.02 -10.19 -26.27
C GLY A 119 4.90 -9.91 -27.78
N GLY A 120 6.00 -9.63 -28.49
CA GLY A 120 6.04 -9.67 -29.96
C GLY A 120 4.85 -9.03 -30.70
N ARG A 121 4.45 -7.79 -30.37
CA ARG A 121 3.79 -6.86 -31.31
C ARG A 121 3.89 -5.45 -30.78
N MET A 122 4.47 -4.62 -31.63
CA MET A 122 4.62 -3.18 -31.51
C MET A 122 3.22 -2.53 -31.51
N MET A 123 2.77 -2.10 -30.35
CA MET A 123 1.77 -1.04 -30.17
C MET A 123 2.03 -0.50 -28.77
N ASP A 124 2.72 0.62 -28.69
CA ASP A 124 2.39 1.63 -27.70
C ASP A 124 2.82 2.96 -28.31
N GLN A 125 1.82 3.63 -28.88
CA GLN A 125 1.74 5.06 -28.68
C GLN A 125 1.88 5.25 -27.18
N LEU A 126 3.08 5.60 -26.73
CA LEU A 126 3.29 6.19 -25.42
C LEU A 126 2.19 7.22 -25.27
N LEU A 127 1.19 6.92 -24.43
CA LEU A 127 0.52 8.00 -23.72
C LEU A 127 1.69 8.82 -23.17
N PRO A 128 1.83 10.10 -23.58
CA PRO A 128 2.99 10.89 -23.21
C PRO A 128 3.16 10.73 -21.72
N ASP A 129 4.38 10.33 -21.31
CA ASP A 129 4.74 9.99 -19.94
C ASP A 129 3.88 10.82 -19.00
N PHE A 130 2.83 10.21 -18.42
CA PHE A 130 2.06 10.90 -17.40
C PHE A 130 3.05 11.02 -16.26
N ASP A 131 3.74 12.16 -16.24
CA ASP A 131 4.57 12.58 -15.15
C ASP A 131 3.61 13.23 -14.14
N PRO A 132 3.14 12.48 -13.13
CA PRO A 132 2.27 13.05 -12.11
C PRO A 132 2.95 14.23 -11.40
N ASP A 133 4.29 14.26 -11.38
CA ASP A 133 5.07 15.27 -10.68
C ASP A 133 5.19 16.56 -11.52
N ALA A 134 5.09 16.50 -12.85
CA ALA A 134 5.04 17.67 -13.73
C ALA A 134 3.68 18.42 -13.73
N HIS A 135 2.60 17.77 -13.29
CA HIS A 135 1.25 18.34 -13.32
C HIS A 135 0.77 18.91 -11.97
N ALA A 136 1.44 18.58 -10.86
CA ALA A 136 1.11 19.12 -9.54
C ALA A 136 1.25 20.65 -9.46
N ASP A 137 2.23 21.23 -10.18
CA ASP A 137 2.50 22.68 -10.17
C ASP A 137 1.44 23.53 -10.89
N ARG A 138 0.59 22.91 -11.73
CA ARG A 138 -0.44 23.64 -12.50
C ARG A 138 -1.76 23.83 -11.76
N PHE A 139 -2.01 23.12 -10.66
CA PHE A 139 -3.27 23.23 -9.93
C PHE A 139 -3.21 24.14 -8.68
N PHE A 140 -2.02 24.55 -8.22
CA PHE A 140 -1.87 25.40 -7.03
C PHE A 140 -1.51 26.88 -7.28
N SER A 141 -1.35 27.33 -8.53
CA SER A 141 -1.09 28.75 -8.85
C SER A 141 -2.35 29.59 -9.14
N GLY A 142 -3.54 29.05 -8.88
CA GLY A 142 -4.80 29.57 -9.41
C GLY A 142 -5.73 30.35 -8.46
N THR A 143 -5.35 30.73 -7.24
CA THR A 143 -6.23 31.59 -6.39
C THR A 143 -5.43 32.54 -5.50
N ALA A 144 -4.88 33.59 -6.10
CA ALA A 144 -4.45 34.78 -5.35
C ALA A 144 -4.49 36.03 -6.22
N LYS A 145 -5.68 36.46 -6.67
CA LYS A 145 -5.89 37.86 -7.12
C LYS A 145 -7.25 38.41 -6.70
N ARG A 146 -7.17 39.28 -5.70
CA ARG A 146 -7.96 40.50 -5.47
C ARG A 146 -9.46 40.36 -5.14
N ALA A 147 -9.76 40.62 -3.87
CA ALA A 147 -10.86 41.53 -3.51
C ALA A 147 -10.28 42.70 -2.71
N ARG A 148 -10.05 43.82 -3.38
CA ARG A 148 -9.99 45.17 -2.79
C ARG A 148 -11.11 45.96 -3.47
N ARG A 149 -12.21 46.15 -2.76
CA ARG A 149 -13.02 47.37 -2.65
C ARG A 149 -14.21 47.07 -1.76
#